data_AF-A0A0D9Y7S5-F1
#
_entry.id   AF-A0A0D9Y7S5-F1
#
_cell.length_a   1.000
_cell.length_b   1.000
_cell.length_c   1.000
_cell.angle_alpha   90.00
_cell.angle_beta   90.00
_cell.angle_gamma   90.00
#
_symmetry.space_group_name_H-M   'P 1'
#
loop_
_entity.id
_entity.type
_entity.pdbx_description
1 polymer ?
#
loop_
_entity_poly.entity_id
_entity_poly.type
_entity_poly.pdbx_seq_one_letter_code
_entity_poly.pdbx_strand_id
1 'polypeptide(L)'
;MPVASTFDGDMLGWWLACRREMAKEHRRNVDGLFIYTTWGIWLQRNARIFNGTYSTVMQVVDSIIAMCKAYIGAHVLDEKKMKQSVGSICSHV
;
A
#
# COMPACT_ATOMS: atom_id res chain seq x y z
N MET A 1 -22.51 -18.39 -10.05
CA MET A 1 -22.74 -17.11 -10.74
C MET A 1 -21.44 -16.31 -10.65
N PRO A 2 -20.85 -15.84 -11.76
CA PRO A 2 -19.68 -14.97 -11.66
C PRO A 2 -20.17 -13.63 -11.11
N VAL A 3 -19.60 -13.17 -10.00
CA VAL A 3 -19.84 -11.81 -9.51
C VAL A 3 -19.22 -10.88 -10.56
N ALA A 4 -20.06 -10.25 -11.38
CA ALA A 4 -19.61 -9.20 -12.27
C ALA A 4 -18.93 -8.16 -11.38
N SER A 5 -17.68 -7.83 -11.68
CA SER A 5 -16.98 -6.76 -10.98
C SER A 5 -17.83 -5.50 -11.12
N THR A 6 -18.39 -5.01 -10.02
CA THR A 6 -19.19 -3.77 -9.91
C THR A 6 -18.32 -2.51 -10.12
N PHE A 7 -17.29 -2.62 -10.94
CA PHE A 7 -16.30 -1.59 -11.17
C PHE A 7 -16.70 -0.78 -12.39
N ASP A 8 -17.37 0.35 -12.16
CA ASP A 8 -17.86 1.26 -13.21
C ASP A 8 -16.74 2.10 -13.87
N GLY A 9 -15.48 1.67 -13.76
CA GLY A 9 -14.31 2.42 -14.25
C GLY A 9 -13.84 3.54 -13.32
N ASP A 10 -14.64 3.94 -12.33
CA ASP A 10 -14.24 4.90 -11.30
C ASP A 10 -13.46 4.22 -10.17
N MET A 11 -12.14 4.19 -10.34
CA MET A 11 -11.19 3.66 -9.36
C MET A 11 -11.27 4.37 -8.01
N LEU A 12 -11.55 5.67 -8.01
CA LEU A 12 -11.55 6.48 -6.82
C LEU A 12 -12.86 6.30 -6.04
N GLY A 13 -14.00 6.26 -6.74
CA GLY A 13 -15.31 5.96 -6.17
C GLY A 13 -15.39 4.57 -5.56
N TRP A 14 -14.86 3.55 -6.27
CA TRP A 14 -14.74 2.19 -5.74
C TRP A 14 -13.85 2.15 -4.48
N TRP A 15 -12.69 2.81 -4.52
CA TRP A 15 -11.78 2.88 -3.38
C TRP A 15 -12.44 3.54 -2.14
N LEU A 16 -13.13 4.65 -2.34
CA LEU A 16 -13.84 5.35 -1.27
C LEU A 16 -14.97 4.50 -0.67
N ALA A 17 -15.67 3.70 -1.49
CA ALA A 17 -16.68 2.75 -1.02
C ALA A 17 -16.06 1.66 -0.14
N CYS A 18 -14.99 1.02 -0.60
CA CYS A 18 -14.26 0.02 0.19
C CYS A 18 -13.71 0.62 1.49
N ARG A 19 -13.20 1.84 1.46
CA ARG A 19 -12.68 2.55 2.64
C ARG A 19 -13.74 2.80 3.72
N ARG A 20 -15.01 2.99 3.33
CA ARG A 20 -16.13 3.19 4.28
C ARG A 20 -16.40 1.96 5.12
N GLU A 21 -16.24 0.77 4.55
CA GLU A 21 -16.49 -0.52 5.22
C GLU A 21 -15.33 -0.96 6.12
N MET A 22 -14.15 -0.36 5.97
CA MET A 22 -12.96 -0.70 6.77
C MET A 22 -12.95 -0.01 8.14
N ALA A 23 -12.48 -0.74 9.15
CA ALA A 23 -12.23 -0.22 10.50
C ALA A 23 -11.20 0.92 10.46
N LYS A 24 -11.41 1.96 11.29
CA LYS A 24 -10.59 3.19 11.27
C LYS A 24 -9.10 2.91 11.51
N GLU A 25 -8.75 1.92 12.32
CA GLU A 25 -7.36 1.56 12.58
C GLU A 25 -6.65 1.00 11.33
N HIS A 26 -7.38 0.34 10.42
CA HIS A 26 -6.80 -0.29 9.24
C HIS A 26 -6.79 0.61 8.00
N ARG A 27 -7.60 1.68 7.97
CA ARG A 27 -7.70 2.60 6.82
C ARG A 27 -6.35 3.14 6.39
N ARG A 28 -5.51 3.61 7.34
CA ARG A 28 -4.18 4.16 7.03
C ARG A 28 -3.25 3.14 6.36
N ASN A 29 -3.27 1.90 6.81
CA ASN A 29 -2.43 0.84 6.24
C ASN A 29 -2.90 0.48 4.83
N VAL A 30 -4.21 0.35 4.65
CA VAL A 30 -4.83 -0.03 3.37
C VAL A 30 -4.76 1.10 2.35
N ASP A 31 -4.95 2.36 2.77
CA ASP A 31 -4.68 3.58 1.98
C ASP A 31 -3.23 3.61 1.49
N GLY A 32 -2.26 3.29 2.37
CA GLY A 32 -0.85 3.20 1.98
C GLY A 32 -0.61 2.15 0.90
N LEU A 33 -1.12 0.92 1.09
CA LEU A 33 -0.97 -0.16 0.11
C LEU A 33 -1.56 0.21 -1.26
N PHE A 34 -2.71 0.88 -1.28
CA PHE A 34 -3.34 1.34 -2.51
C PHE A 34 -2.52 2.40 -3.24
N ILE A 35 -1.94 3.35 -2.49
CA ILE A 35 -1.03 4.37 -3.03
C ILE A 35 0.20 3.71 -3.64
N TYR A 36 0.87 2.78 -2.93
CA TYR A 36 2.05 2.08 -3.46
C TYR A 36 1.74 1.22 -4.69
N THR A 37 0.56 0.59 -4.72
CA THR A 37 0.12 -0.20 -5.89
C THR A 37 -0.10 0.70 -7.10
N THR A 38 -0.82 1.80 -6.93
CA THR A 38 -1.09 2.78 -7.99
C THR A 38 0.21 3.44 -8.47
N TRP A 39 1.11 3.75 -7.53
CA TRP A 39 2.43 4.30 -7.80
C TRP A 39 3.30 3.35 -8.62
N GLY A 40 3.36 2.05 -8.28
CA GLY A 40 4.15 1.07 -9.03
C GLY A 40 3.63 0.88 -10.46
N ILE A 41 2.30 0.91 -10.66
CA ILE A 41 1.69 0.87 -12.00
C ILE A 41 2.10 2.13 -12.79
N TRP A 42 2.06 3.30 -12.16
CA TRP A 42 2.50 4.55 -12.79
C TRP A 42 3.99 4.52 -13.16
N LEU A 43 4.85 4.02 -12.26
CA LEU A 43 6.29 3.90 -12.50
C LEU A 43 6.58 2.98 -13.68
N GLN A 44 5.88 1.84 -13.77
CA GLN A 44 6.00 0.94 -14.90
C GLN A 44 5.59 1.59 -16.22
N ARG A 45 4.47 2.33 -16.21
CA ARG A 45 4.00 3.06 -17.39
C ARG A 45 5.03 4.11 -17.83
N ASN A 46 5.64 4.82 -16.88
CA ASN A 46 6.69 5.79 -17.17
C ASN A 46 7.97 5.12 -17.68
N ALA A 47 8.40 4.00 -17.09
CA ALA A 47 9.57 3.25 -17.58
C ALA A 47 9.38 2.79 -19.03
N ARG A 48 8.15 2.40 -19.39
CA ARG A 48 7.80 2.03 -20.76
C ARG A 48 7.89 3.20 -21.74
N ILE A 49 7.40 4.38 -21.33
CA ILE A 49 7.33 5.57 -22.19
C ILE A 49 8.71 6.25 -22.32
N PHE A 50 9.44 6.41 -21.21
CA PHE A 50 10.68 7.20 -21.19
C PHE A 50 11.94 6.38 -21.41
N ASN A 51 11.98 5.13 -20.94
CA ASN A 51 13.18 4.27 -21.04
C ASN A 51 13.02 3.13 -22.05
N GLY A 52 11.86 3.01 -22.70
CA GLY A 52 11.56 1.89 -23.61
C GLY A 52 11.69 0.51 -22.95
N THR A 53 11.69 0.45 -21.62
CA THR A 53 11.96 -0.78 -20.88
C THR A 53 10.67 -1.53 -20.65
N TYR A 54 10.66 -2.81 -21.02
CA TYR A 54 9.51 -3.68 -20.83
C TYR A 54 9.83 -4.62 -19.67
N SER A 55 9.07 -4.48 -18.59
CA SER A 55 9.06 -5.48 -17.52
C SER A 55 7.81 -6.33 -17.66
N THR A 56 7.93 -7.61 -17.35
CA THR A 56 6.79 -8.52 -17.36
C THR A 56 5.82 -8.13 -16.25
N VAL A 57 4.54 -8.49 -16.41
CA VAL A 57 3.52 -8.25 -15.38
C VAL A 57 3.98 -8.81 -14.02
N MET A 58 4.62 -9.98 -14.02
CA MET A 58 5.19 -10.60 -12.82
C MET A 58 6.25 -9.73 -12.14
N GLN A 59 7.20 -9.17 -12.89
CA GLN A 59 8.24 -8.31 -12.32
C GLN A 59 7.68 -7.05 -11.69
N VAL A 60 6.64 -6.47 -12.31
CA VAL A 60 5.96 -5.28 -11.78
C VAL A 60 5.22 -5.61 -10.49
N VAL A 61 4.51 -6.75 -10.47
CA VAL A 61 3.82 -7.24 -9.28
C VAL A 61 4.82 -7.52 -8.15
N ASP A 62 5.94 -8.18 -8.42
CA ASP A 62 6.99 -8.43 -7.43
C ASP A 62 7.58 -7.14 -6.87
N SER A 63 7.80 -6.13 -7.73
CA SER A 63 8.27 -4.81 -7.31
C SER A 63 7.27 -4.11 -6.39
N ILE A 64 5.99 -4.11 -6.75
CA ILE A 64 4.91 -3.54 -5.92
C ILE A 64 4.81 -4.28 -4.58
N ILE A 65 4.86 -5.61 -4.60
CA ILE A 65 4.84 -6.43 -3.38
C ILE A 65 6.03 -6.10 -2.49
N ALA A 66 7.23 -5.92 -3.05
CA ALA A 66 8.41 -5.52 -2.30
C ALA A 66 8.24 -4.14 -1.64
N MET A 67 7.69 -3.15 -2.36
CA MET A 67 7.38 -1.82 -1.80
C MET A 67 6.35 -1.90 -0.66
N CYS A 68 5.28 -2.68 -0.85
CA CYS A 68 4.26 -2.91 0.17
C CYS A 68 4.82 -3.60 1.41
N LYS A 69 5.70 -4.61 1.25
CA LYS A 69 6.39 -5.29 2.37
C LYS A 69 7.30 -4.33 3.12
N ALA A 70 8.06 -3.49 2.41
CA ALA A 70 8.91 -2.47 3.03
C ALA A 70 8.09 -1.45 3.83
N TYR A 71 6.95 -1.01 3.30
CA TYR A 71 6.02 -0.11 3.99
C TYR A 71 5.46 -0.72 5.28
N ILE A 72 4.98 -1.97 5.23
CA ILE A 72 4.50 -2.68 6.42
C ILE A 72 5.63 -2.86 7.44
N GLY A 73 6.82 -3.25 6.97
CA GLY A 73 8.01 -3.40 7.83
C GLY A 73 8.37 -2.11 8.55
N ALA A 74 8.40 -0.97 7.85
CA ALA A 74 8.65 0.34 8.44
C ALA A 74 7.59 0.72 9.50
N HIS A 75 6.31 0.45 9.22
CA HIS A 75 5.22 0.71 10.18
C HIS A 75 5.32 -0.13 11.45
N VAL A 76 5.68 -1.41 11.34
CA VAL A 76 5.89 -2.30 12.50
C VAL A 76 7.10 -1.84 13.33
N LEU A 77 8.15 -1.35 12.67
CA LEU A 77 9.33 -0.81 13.35
C LEU A 77 9.00 0.49 14.11
N ASP A 78 8.18 1.38 13.54
CA ASP A 78 7.74 2.61 14.20
C ASP A 78 6.88 2.33 15.45
N GLU A 79 5.97 1.35 15.39
CA GLU A 79 5.16 0.96 16.55
C GLU A 79 6.05 0.39 17.68
N LYS A 80 7.02 -0.48 17.34
CA LYS A 80 7.97 -1.04 18.31
C LYS A 80 8.87 0.03 18.90
N LYS A 81 9.39 0.94 18.08
CA LYS A 81 10.24 2.06 18.53
C LYS A 81 9.49 3.01 19.44
N MET A 82 8.20 3.27 19.16
CA MET A 82 7.34 4.08 20.03
C MET A 82 7.08 3.38 21.38
N LYS A 83 6.75 2.08 21.38
CA LYS A 83 6.56 1.30 22.62
C LYS A 83 7.85 1.21 23.45
N GLN A 84 9.01 1.07 22.81
CA GLN A 84 10.30 1.01 23.49
C GLN A 84 10.73 2.35 24.07
N SER A 85 10.44 3.47 23.38
CA SER A 85 10.67 4.82 23.91
C SER A 85 9.76 5.13 25.11
N VAL A 86 8.48 4.75 25.05
CA VAL A 86 7.53 4.93 26.17
C VAL A 86 7.89 4.03 27.35
N GLY A 87 8.31 2.78 27.10
CA GLY A 87 8.78 1.86 28.14
C GLY A 87 10.08 2.33 28.83
N SER A 88 11.00 2.93 28.08
CA SER A 88 12.25 3.49 28.63
C SER A 88 12.02 4.73 29.49
N ILE A 89 10.99 5.53 29.18
CA ILE A 89 10.57 6.69 29.99
C ILE A 89 9.90 6.22 31.29
N CYS A 90 9.10 5.15 31.23
CA CYS A 90 8.39 4.61 32.40
C CYS A 90 9.27 3.79 33.36
N SER A 91 10.51 3.46 32.96
CA SER A 91 11.47 2.69 33.77
C SER A 91 12.45 3.58 34.56
N HIS A 92 12.34 4.91 34.42
CA HIS A 92 13.15 5.92 35.13
C HIS A 92 12.32 6.79 36.09
N VAL A 93 11.09 6.36 36.41
CA VAL A 93 10.25 6.92 37.49
C VAL A 93 10.07 5.87 38.56
#